data_AF-A0A4V6QKE7-F1
#
_entry.id   AF-A0A4V6QKE7-F1
#
_cell.length_a   1.000
_cell.length_b   1.000
_cell.length_c   1.000
_cell.angle_alpha   90.00
_cell.angle_beta   90.00
_cell.angle_gamma   90.00
#
_symmetry.space_group_name_H-M   'P 1'
#
loop_
_entity.id
_entity.type
_entity.pdbx_description
1 polymer ?
#
loop_
_entity_poly.entity_id
_entity_poly.type
_entity_poly.pdbx_seq_one_letter_code
_entity_poly.pdbx_strand_id
1 'polypeptide(L)'
;MVPTTDLKPNRNITSEEIDSLLVSIVKSKDLHFKWLNTLSLMEHIGARKIHTTQTGLQVSEMVLRHAAEEARHASFFKRLALKVDPEGTQDFQKESLLAGYSAVSYFHKLDSCVERSLSNEVLPRQTHSFLCYLYVTKMIEERAGLVYEIYDQILDNNKAGISIKGIIKEEETHLTEMDATLSDLDPNFEVRSAEFREKEAEFFHKYFRNLQKEILKAV
;
A
#
# COMPACT_ATOMS: atom_id res chain seq x y z
N MET A 1 -21.17 39.94 -7.42
CA MET A 1 -19.99 39.08 -7.13
C MET A 1 -20.51 37.68 -6.95
N VAL A 2 -20.32 36.81 -7.94
CA VAL A 2 -20.65 35.38 -7.80
C VAL A 2 -19.50 34.75 -7.02
N PRO A 3 -19.75 33.99 -5.93
CA PRO A 3 -18.67 33.29 -5.25
C PRO A 3 -18.18 32.18 -6.17
N THR A 4 -16.94 32.30 -6.63
CA THR A 4 -16.23 31.23 -7.31
C THR A 4 -16.11 30.07 -6.32
N THR A 5 -16.92 29.03 -6.49
CA THR A 5 -16.69 27.75 -5.85
C THR A 5 -15.37 27.23 -6.40
N ASP A 6 -14.31 27.40 -5.62
CA ASP A 6 -12.99 26.86 -5.88
C ASP A 6 -13.09 25.33 -5.73
N LEU A 7 -13.63 24.68 -6.76
CA LEU A 7 -13.69 23.23 -6.87
C LEU A 7 -12.23 22.77 -6.93
N LYS A 8 -11.68 22.38 -5.76
CA LYS A 8 -10.41 21.66 -5.73
C LYS A 8 -10.52 20.54 -6.77
N PRO A 9 -9.59 20.46 -7.74
CA PRO A 9 -9.67 19.44 -8.78
C PRO A 9 -9.77 18.07 -8.11
N ASN A 10 -10.67 17.21 -8.58
CA ASN A 10 -10.85 15.87 -8.03
C ASN A 10 -9.50 15.14 -8.09
N ARG A 11 -8.92 14.85 -6.92
CA ARG A 11 -7.61 14.21 -6.79
C ARG A 11 -7.73 12.68 -6.73
N ASN A 12 -8.94 12.13 -6.75
CA ASN A 12 -9.11 10.69 -6.68
C ASN A 12 -8.73 10.06 -8.03
N ILE A 13 -7.78 9.12 -7.99
CA ILE A 13 -7.43 8.28 -9.12
C ILE A 13 -8.54 7.24 -9.29
N THR A 14 -9.06 7.08 -10.50
CA THR A 14 -10.14 6.10 -10.77
C THR A 14 -9.58 4.71 -11.03
N SER A 15 -10.43 3.68 -10.91
CA SER A 15 -10.06 2.30 -11.23
C SER A 15 -9.63 2.14 -12.68
N GLU A 16 -10.24 2.88 -13.61
CA GLU A 16 -9.87 2.87 -15.03
C GLU A 16 -8.49 3.50 -15.28
N GLU A 17 -8.12 4.56 -14.54
CA GLU A 17 -6.76 5.10 -14.60
C GLU A 17 -5.74 4.05 -14.13
N ILE A 18 -6.04 3.32 -13.04
CA ILE A 18 -5.18 2.26 -12.51
C ILE A 18 -5.06 1.12 -13.52
N ASP A 19 -6.17 0.62 -14.05
CA ASP A 19 -6.20 -0.44 -15.06
C ASP A 19 -5.33 -0.08 -16.27
N SER A 20 -5.55 1.09 -16.87
CA SER A 20 -4.79 1.54 -18.04
C SER A 20 -3.28 1.61 -17.77
N LEU A 21 -2.89 2.01 -16.56
CA LEU A 21 -1.49 2.06 -16.16
C LEU A 21 -0.91 0.64 -16.03
N LEU A 22 -1.60 -0.24 -15.31
CA LEU A 22 -1.16 -1.61 -15.06
C LEU A 22 -1.11 -2.45 -16.35
N VAL A 23 -2.04 -2.25 -17.28
CA VAL A 23 -1.99 -2.87 -18.62
C VAL A 23 -0.72 -2.45 -19.36
N SER A 24 -0.33 -1.19 -19.26
CA SER A 24 0.90 -0.69 -19.89
C SER A 24 2.16 -1.29 -19.26
N ILE A 25 2.15 -1.46 -17.93
CA ILE A 25 3.22 -2.12 -17.17
C ILE A 25 3.38 -3.58 -17.60
N VAL A 26 2.30 -4.37 -17.59
CA VAL A 26 2.34 -5.83 -17.85
C VAL A 26 2.78 -6.16 -19.28
N LYS A 27 2.57 -5.24 -20.24
CA LYS A 27 3.00 -5.42 -21.64
C LYS A 27 4.51 -5.35 -21.83
N SER A 28 5.26 -4.73 -20.90
CA SER A 28 6.71 -4.61 -20.97
C SER A 28 7.36 -5.47 -19.90
N LYS A 29 8.20 -6.42 -20.31
CA LYS A 29 8.95 -7.29 -19.39
C LYS A 29 9.71 -6.49 -18.32
N ASP A 30 10.40 -5.42 -18.73
CA ASP A 30 11.19 -4.56 -17.83
C ASP A 30 10.30 -3.80 -16.83
N LEU A 31 9.20 -3.18 -17.32
CA LEU A 31 8.27 -2.47 -16.43
C LEU A 31 7.57 -3.43 -15.47
N HIS A 32 7.17 -4.61 -15.97
CA HIS A 32 6.50 -5.63 -15.16
C HIS A 32 7.42 -6.18 -14.07
N PHE A 33 8.69 -6.42 -14.39
CA PHE A 33 9.72 -6.75 -13.41
C PHE A 33 9.82 -5.66 -12.32
N LYS A 34 10.01 -4.40 -12.72
CA LYS A 34 10.16 -3.28 -11.77
C LYS A 34 8.93 -3.05 -10.93
N TRP A 35 7.73 -3.23 -11.49
CA TRP A 35 6.46 -3.16 -10.78
C TRP A 35 6.37 -4.21 -9.68
N LEU A 36 6.56 -5.49 -10.01
CA LEU A 36 6.58 -6.58 -9.04
C LEU A 36 7.67 -6.39 -7.98
N ASN A 37 8.83 -5.90 -8.39
CA ASN A 37 9.93 -5.59 -7.47
C ASN A 37 9.59 -4.42 -6.52
N THR A 38 8.77 -3.47 -6.98
CA THR A 38 8.28 -2.35 -6.18
C THR A 38 7.20 -2.80 -5.21
N LEU A 39 6.26 -3.66 -5.63
CA LEU A 39 5.30 -4.28 -4.71
C LEU A 39 6.04 -5.06 -3.61
N SER A 40 7.04 -5.85 -3.98
CA SER A 40 7.92 -6.54 -3.01
C SER A 40 8.57 -5.60 -2.00
N LEU A 41 9.03 -4.42 -2.44
CA LEU A 41 9.56 -3.39 -1.55
C LEU A 41 8.48 -2.84 -0.61
N MET A 42 7.26 -2.61 -1.10
CA MET A 42 6.16 -2.05 -0.31
C MET A 42 5.74 -3.02 0.81
N GLU A 43 5.56 -4.31 0.52
CA GLU A 43 5.27 -5.32 1.56
C GLU A 43 6.45 -5.49 2.54
N HIS A 44 7.69 -5.39 2.04
CA HIS A 44 8.85 -5.41 2.92
C HIS A 44 8.86 -4.21 3.89
N ILE A 45 8.43 -3.03 3.42
CA ILE A 45 8.26 -1.84 4.27
C ILE A 45 7.17 -2.11 5.32
N GLY A 46 6.03 -2.70 4.93
CA GLY A 46 4.97 -3.15 5.84
C GLY A 46 5.52 -4.03 6.96
N ALA A 47 6.07 -5.19 6.61
CA ALA A 47 6.66 -6.14 7.56
C ALA A 47 7.66 -5.49 8.52
N ARG A 48 8.60 -4.69 7.99
CA ARG A 48 9.63 -4.02 8.80
C ARG A 48 9.02 -3.02 9.79
N LYS A 49 8.00 -2.27 9.37
CA LYS A 49 7.33 -1.29 10.23
C LYS A 49 6.60 -1.96 11.37
N ILE A 50 5.92 -3.07 11.11
CA ILE A 50 5.22 -3.83 12.17
C ILE A 50 6.23 -4.28 13.22
N HIS A 51 7.32 -4.95 12.82
CA HIS A 51 8.36 -5.38 13.74
C HIS A 51 9.05 -4.25 14.52
N THR A 52 9.17 -3.07 13.92
CA THR A 52 9.84 -1.93 14.54
C THR A 52 8.94 -1.22 15.56
N THR A 53 7.64 -1.13 15.27
CA THR A 53 6.68 -0.32 16.04
C THR A 53 5.91 -1.13 17.07
N GLN A 54 5.64 -2.41 16.78
CA GLN A 54 4.87 -3.30 17.66
C GLN A 54 5.82 -4.28 18.35
N THR A 55 6.37 -3.83 19.48
CA THR A 55 7.38 -4.57 20.26
C THR A 55 6.96 -4.72 21.72
N GLY A 56 7.67 -5.57 22.47
CA GLY A 56 7.45 -5.80 23.90
C GLY A 56 6.58 -7.02 24.19
N LEU A 57 6.19 -7.18 25.46
CA LEU A 57 5.51 -8.38 25.95
C LEU A 57 4.01 -8.45 25.59
N GLN A 58 3.45 -7.36 25.05
CA GLN A 58 2.02 -7.23 24.75
C GLN A 58 1.68 -7.41 23.27
N VAL A 59 2.66 -7.84 22.45
CA VAL A 59 2.43 -8.12 21.03
C VAL A 59 1.49 -9.31 20.91
N SER A 60 0.38 -9.13 20.20
CA SER A 60 -0.65 -10.16 20.02
C SER A 60 -0.30 -11.15 18.90
N GLU A 61 -1.02 -12.27 18.86
CA GLU A 61 -0.94 -13.23 17.76
C GLU A 61 -1.24 -12.56 16.41
N MET A 62 -2.31 -11.75 16.32
CA MET A 62 -2.69 -10.99 15.12
C MET A 62 -1.52 -10.18 14.56
N VAL A 63 -0.79 -9.45 15.41
CA VAL A 63 0.35 -8.63 14.96
C VAL A 63 1.51 -9.50 14.48
N LEU A 64 1.80 -10.61 15.16
CA LEU A 64 2.87 -11.54 14.75
C LEU A 64 2.54 -12.25 13.44
N ARG A 65 1.31 -12.72 13.30
CA ARG A 65 0.81 -13.38 12.09
C ARG A 65 0.87 -12.42 10.91
N HIS A 66 0.34 -11.21 11.10
CA HIS A 66 0.36 -10.20 10.06
C HIS A 66 1.80 -9.86 9.62
N ALA A 67 2.73 -9.61 10.55
CA ALA A 67 4.13 -9.34 10.20
C ALA A 67 4.79 -10.48 9.40
N ALA A 68 4.44 -11.73 9.70
CA ALA A 68 4.94 -12.90 8.98
C ALA A 68 4.32 -13.02 7.57
N GLU A 69 3.04 -12.68 7.43
CA GLU A 69 2.32 -12.67 6.14
C GLU A 69 2.89 -11.60 5.21
N GLU A 70 3.09 -10.38 5.69
CA GLU A 70 3.74 -9.29 4.94
C GLU A 70 5.14 -9.66 4.43
N ALA A 71 5.95 -10.30 5.28
CA ALA A 71 7.28 -10.77 4.89
C ALA A 71 7.20 -11.86 3.80
N ARG A 72 6.18 -12.73 3.87
CA ARG A 72 5.92 -13.75 2.86
C ARG A 72 5.42 -13.11 1.56
N HIS A 73 4.56 -12.10 1.60
CA HIS A 73 4.11 -11.36 0.41
C HIS A 73 5.27 -10.66 -0.28
N ALA A 74 6.14 -10.00 0.48
CA ALA A 74 7.36 -9.37 -0.03
C ALA A 74 8.22 -10.38 -0.80
N SER A 75 8.47 -11.55 -0.20
CA SER A 75 9.21 -12.64 -0.83
C SER A 75 8.49 -13.17 -2.07
N PHE A 76 7.16 -13.32 -2.01
CA PHE A 76 6.35 -13.80 -3.11
C PHE A 76 6.46 -12.87 -4.32
N PHE A 77 6.25 -11.56 -4.16
CA PHE A 77 6.38 -10.59 -5.25
C PHE A 77 7.80 -10.53 -5.82
N LYS A 78 8.84 -10.67 -4.98
CA LYS A 78 10.22 -10.77 -5.46
C LYS A 78 10.42 -11.98 -6.39
N ARG A 79 9.92 -13.15 -6.00
CA ARG A 79 10.00 -14.36 -6.84
C ARG A 79 9.23 -14.20 -8.14
N LEU A 80 8.09 -13.51 -8.11
CA LEU A 80 7.35 -13.20 -9.33
C LEU A 80 8.14 -12.26 -10.24
N ALA A 81 8.79 -11.23 -9.70
CA ALA A 81 9.66 -10.36 -10.46
C ALA A 81 10.75 -11.21 -11.16
N LEU A 82 11.46 -12.06 -10.43
CA LEU A 82 12.49 -12.94 -10.98
C LEU A 82 11.95 -14.01 -11.94
N LYS A 83 10.66 -14.37 -11.86
CA LYS A 83 10.00 -15.21 -12.86
C LYS A 83 9.79 -14.47 -14.18
N VAL A 84 9.46 -13.17 -14.10
CA VAL A 84 9.32 -12.29 -15.27
C VAL A 84 10.68 -12.01 -15.89
N ASP A 85 11.70 -11.71 -15.09
CA ASP A 85 13.08 -11.53 -15.53
C ASP A 85 14.11 -12.24 -14.62
N PRO A 86 14.58 -13.45 -15.01
CA PRO A 86 15.54 -14.22 -14.21
C PRO A 86 16.89 -13.54 -13.99
N GLU A 87 17.30 -12.66 -14.91
CA GLU A 87 18.55 -11.89 -14.81
C GLU A 87 18.35 -10.55 -14.07
N GLY A 88 17.13 -10.28 -13.63
CA GLY A 88 16.77 -9.07 -12.90
C GLY A 88 17.47 -9.00 -11.53
N THR A 89 17.63 -7.78 -11.02
CA THR A 89 18.31 -7.56 -9.74
C THR A 89 17.56 -8.21 -8.57
N GLN A 90 18.30 -8.86 -7.67
CA GLN A 90 17.70 -9.54 -6.51
C GLN A 90 17.36 -8.60 -5.35
N ASP A 91 17.87 -7.36 -5.37
CA ASP A 91 17.68 -6.36 -4.33
C ASP A 91 16.71 -5.24 -4.77
N PHE A 92 16.73 -4.12 -4.04
CA PHE A 92 15.92 -2.93 -4.30
C PHE A 92 16.76 -1.75 -4.80
N GLN A 93 17.79 -2.01 -5.63
CA GLN A 93 18.50 -0.94 -6.34
C GLN A 93 17.50 -0.01 -7.04
N LYS A 94 17.84 1.28 -7.11
CA LYS A 94 16.93 2.32 -7.62
C LYS A 94 16.45 2.01 -9.04
N GLU A 95 17.32 1.47 -9.87
CA GLU A 95 17.08 1.16 -11.28
C GLU A 95 16.15 -0.05 -11.45
N SER A 96 16.00 -0.89 -10.44
CA SER A 96 15.14 -2.08 -10.44
C SER A 96 13.74 -1.81 -9.87
N LEU A 97 13.41 -0.55 -9.60
CA LEU A 97 12.13 -0.12 -9.01
C LEU A 97 11.40 0.85 -9.94
N LEU A 98 10.07 0.90 -9.81
CA LEU A 98 9.21 1.86 -10.49
C LEU A 98 8.70 2.88 -9.46
N ALA A 99 9.14 4.13 -9.61
CA ALA A 99 8.91 5.23 -8.68
C ALA A 99 9.24 4.89 -7.22
N GLY A 100 10.29 4.09 -6.98
CA GLY A 100 10.62 3.54 -5.66
C GLY A 100 10.74 4.58 -4.53
N TYR A 101 11.38 5.72 -4.79
CA TYR A 101 11.42 6.83 -3.81
C TYR A 101 10.02 7.37 -3.49
N SER A 102 9.16 7.47 -4.50
CA SER A 102 7.79 7.94 -4.31
C SER A 102 6.93 6.92 -3.57
N ALA A 103 7.16 5.61 -3.76
CA ALA A 103 6.52 4.56 -3.00
C ALA A 103 6.90 4.66 -1.51
N VAL A 104 8.19 4.79 -1.19
CA VAL A 104 8.64 5.01 0.20
C VAL A 104 8.06 6.30 0.80
N SER A 105 8.05 7.40 0.01
CA SER A 105 7.49 8.67 0.46
C SER A 105 6.00 8.61 0.75
N TYR A 106 5.25 7.76 0.05
CA TYR A 106 3.82 7.55 0.28
C TYR A 106 3.56 7.00 1.69
N PHE A 107 4.25 5.91 2.08
CA PHE A 107 4.15 5.36 3.44
C PHE A 107 4.53 6.40 4.51
N HIS A 108 5.69 7.06 4.38
CA HIS A 108 6.16 8.02 5.40
C HIS A 108 5.21 9.21 5.60
N LYS A 109 4.56 9.68 4.52
CA LYS A 109 3.59 10.77 4.62
C LYS A 109 2.33 10.35 5.33
N LEU A 110 1.86 9.14 5.08
CA LEU A 110 0.71 8.58 5.76
C LEU A 110 1.01 8.36 7.25
N ASP A 111 2.17 7.77 7.57
CA ASP A 111 2.66 7.63 8.96
C ASP A 111 2.63 8.96 9.70
N SER A 112 3.30 9.96 9.13
CA SER A 112 3.39 11.30 9.74
C SER A 112 2.02 11.97 9.89
N CYS A 113 1.09 11.68 8.98
CA CYS A 113 -0.27 12.23 9.02
C CYS A 113 -1.09 11.62 10.16
N VAL A 114 -1.06 10.30 10.28
CA VAL A 114 -1.78 9.56 11.34
C VAL A 114 -1.19 9.90 12.70
N GLU A 115 0.14 9.85 12.85
CA GLU A 115 0.84 10.17 14.09
C GLU A 115 0.50 11.58 14.58
N ARG A 116 0.51 12.57 13.68
CA ARG A 116 0.15 13.95 14.02
C ARG A 116 -1.30 14.10 14.44
N SER A 117 -2.22 13.39 13.80
CA SER A 117 -3.64 13.42 14.14
C SER A 117 -3.89 12.86 15.55
N LEU A 118 -3.18 11.80 15.92
CA LEU A 118 -3.29 11.17 17.25
C LEU A 118 -2.48 11.88 18.34
N SER A 119 -1.51 12.74 17.97
CA SER A 119 -0.65 13.45 18.93
C SER A 119 -1.39 14.40 19.87
N ASN A 120 -2.61 14.83 19.51
CA ASN A 120 -3.44 15.70 20.36
C ASN A 120 -4.25 14.92 21.41
N GLU A 121 -4.26 13.59 21.32
CA GLU A 121 -4.99 12.71 22.24
C GLU A 121 -4.14 12.38 23.47
N VAL A 122 -4.77 12.32 24.63
CA VAL A 122 -4.11 11.89 25.88
C VAL A 122 -4.17 10.36 25.96
N LEU A 123 -3.26 9.69 25.23
CA LEU A 123 -3.19 8.22 25.15
C LEU A 123 -1.90 7.68 25.78
N PRO A 124 -1.94 6.49 26.41
CA PRO A 124 -0.73 5.75 26.73
C PRO A 124 0.09 5.51 25.46
N ARG A 125 1.42 5.62 25.57
CA ARG A 125 2.35 5.48 24.43
C ARG A 125 2.11 4.21 23.61
N GLN A 126 1.84 3.09 24.29
CA GLN A 126 1.58 1.81 23.61
C GLN A 126 0.28 1.86 22.79
N THR A 127 -0.80 2.37 23.37
CA THR A 127 -2.09 2.54 22.69
C THR A 127 -1.95 3.48 21.48
N HIS A 128 -1.23 4.59 21.64
CA HIS A 128 -0.93 5.50 20.54
C HIS A 128 -0.18 4.79 19.40
N SER A 129 0.90 4.07 19.71
CA SER A 129 1.66 3.30 18.72
C SER A 129 0.82 2.23 18.02
N PHE A 130 -0.09 1.58 18.76
CA PHE A 130 -0.95 0.55 18.22
C PHE A 130 -2.04 1.12 17.29
N LEU A 131 -2.68 2.24 17.68
CA LEU A 131 -3.63 2.95 16.81
C LEU A 131 -2.96 3.47 15.53
N CYS A 132 -1.74 4.02 15.63
CA CYS A 132 -0.98 4.42 14.44
C CYS A 132 -0.78 3.24 13.48
N TYR A 133 -0.39 2.08 14.01
CA TYR A 133 -0.25 0.86 13.22
C TYR A 133 -1.58 0.49 12.55
N LEU A 134 -2.66 0.33 13.32
CA LEU A 134 -3.97 -0.09 12.77
C LEU A 134 -4.46 0.85 11.67
N TYR A 135 -4.42 2.17 11.89
CA TYR A 135 -4.90 3.13 10.90
C TYR A 135 -4.04 3.18 9.64
N VAL A 136 -2.71 3.26 9.77
CA VAL A 136 -1.84 3.31 8.60
C VAL A 136 -2.00 2.04 7.77
N THR A 137 -1.97 0.90 8.45
CA THR A 137 -2.05 -0.40 7.80
C THR A 137 -3.39 -0.58 7.09
N LYS A 138 -4.52 -0.30 7.76
CA LYS A 138 -5.85 -0.32 7.14
C LYS A 138 -5.88 0.52 5.85
N MET A 139 -5.35 1.74 5.89
CA MET A 139 -5.37 2.63 4.72
C MET A 139 -4.52 2.09 3.56
N ILE A 140 -3.38 1.46 3.85
CA ILE A 140 -2.51 0.84 2.83
C ILE A 140 -3.20 -0.41 2.25
N GLU A 141 -3.78 -1.26 3.09
CA GLU A 141 -4.44 -2.50 2.66
C GLU A 141 -5.72 -2.23 1.85
N GLU A 142 -6.52 -1.22 2.21
CA GLU A 142 -7.67 -0.79 1.39
C GLU A 142 -7.23 -0.40 -0.02
N ARG A 143 -6.11 0.33 -0.14
CA ARG A 143 -5.54 0.70 -1.44
C ARG A 143 -4.97 -0.52 -2.17
N ALA A 144 -4.27 -1.40 -1.45
CA ALA A 144 -3.69 -2.61 -1.98
C ALA A 144 -4.78 -3.53 -2.55
N GLY A 145 -5.89 -3.74 -1.83
CA GLY A 145 -7.04 -4.52 -2.29
C GLY A 145 -7.54 -4.07 -3.67
N LEU A 146 -7.82 -2.77 -3.83
CA LEU A 146 -8.23 -2.21 -5.12
C LEU A 146 -7.18 -2.44 -6.23
N VAL A 147 -5.91 -2.16 -5.95
CA VAL A 147 -4.83 -2.30 -6.95
C VAL A 147 -4.61 -3.77 -7.32
N TYR A 148 -4.67 -4.68 -6.34
CA TYR A 148 -4.42 -6.10 -6.51
C TYR A 148 -5.57 -6.79 -7.25
N GLU A 149 -6.83 -6.42 -6.99
CA GLU A 149 -7.96 -6.92 -7.76
C GLU A 149 -7.84 -6.58 -9.26
N ILE A 150 -7.56 -5.32 -9.57
CA ILE A 150 -7.38 -4.87 -10.97
C ILE A 150 -6.17 -5.59 -11.58
N TYR A 151 -5.07 -5.69 -10.84
CA TYR A 151 -3.85 -6.33 -11.33
C TYR A 151 -4.03 -7.83 -11.59
N ASP A 152 -4.69 -8.57 -10.70
CA ASP A 152 -4.97 -10.01 -10.87
C ASP A 152 -5.87 -10.26 -12.08
N GLN A 153 -6.89 -9.41 -12.32
CA GLN A 153 -7.71 -9.47 -13.53
C GLN A 153 -6.87 -9.28 -14.81
N ILE A 154 -5.93 -8.33 -14.79
CA ILE A 154 -5.01 -8.10 -15.93
C ILE A 154 -4.10 -9.31 -16.14
N LEU A 155 -3.56 -9.90 -15.08
CA LEU A 155 -2.71 -11.10 -15.15
C LEU A 155 -3.48 -12.30 -15.73
N ASP A 156 -4.72 -12.52 -15.28
CA ASP A 156 -5.62 -13.58 -15.78
C ASP A 156 -5.93 -13.36 -17.28
N ASN A 157 -6.30 -12.14 -17.67
CA ASN A 157 -6.61 -11.78 -19.06
C ASN A 157 -5.41 -11.96 -20.01
N ASN A 158 -4.19 -11.68 -19.53
CA ASN A 158 -2.95 -11.88 -20.30
C ASN A 158 -2.40 -13.31 -20.18
N LYS A 159 -3.06 -14.22 -19.46
CA LYS A 159 -2.61 -15.59 -19.19
C LYS A 159 -1.16 -15.63 -18.68
N ALA A 160 -0.82 -14.70 -17.79
CA ALA A 160 0.55 -14.52 -17.30
C ALA A 160 1.10 -15.74 -16.52
N GLY A 161 0.24 -16.70 -16.14
CA GLY A 161 0.62 -17.86 -15.33
C GLY A 161 1.08 -17.46 -13.92
N ILE A 162 0.57 -16.33 -13.44
CA ILE A 162 0.78 -15.72 -12.14
C ILE A 162 -0.60 -15.40 -11.60
N SER A 163 -0.86 -15.69 -10.33
CA SER A 163 -2.08 -15.28 -9.64
C SER A 163 -1.72 -14.78 -8.25
N ILE A 164 -2.41 -13.74 -7.81
CA ILE A 164 -2.22 -13.13 -6.49
C ILE A 164 -3.48 -13.20 -5.61
N LYS A 165 -4.50 -13.97 -6.02
CA LYS A 165 -5.75 -14.18 -5.27
C LYS A 165 -5.55 -14.61 -3.81
N GLY A 166 -4.49 -15.37 -3.54
CA GLY A 166 -4.14 -15.77 -2.18
C GLY A 166 -3.78 -14.58 -1.29
N ILE A 167 -3.01 -13.61 -1.83
CA ILE A 167 -2.65 -12.38 -1.13
C ILE A 167 -3.90 -11.53 -0.90
N ILE A 168 -4.72 -11.32 -1.94
CA ILE A 168 -5.96 -10.53 -1.84
C ILE A 168 -6.84 -11.02 -0.67
N LYS A 169 -7.03 -12.34 -0.55
CA LYS A 169 -7.81 -12.92 0.54
C LYS A 169 -7.19 -12.71 1.93
N GLU A 170 -5.87 -12.72 2.01
CA GLU A 170 -5.14 -12.44 3.26
C GLU A 170 -5.35 -10.96 3.66
N GLU A 171 -5.23 -10.01 2.72
CA GLU A 171 -5.51 -8.58 2.97
C GLU A 171 -6.96 -8.33 3.42
N GLU A 172 -7.95 -8.98 2.81
CA GLU A 172 -9.35 -8.88 3.24
C GLU A 172 -9.54 -9.35 4.70
N THR A 173 -8.77 -10.37 5.11
CA THR A 173 -8.80 -10.90 6.47
C THR A 173 -8.16 -9.91 7.44
N HIS A 174 -7.00 -9.33 7.08
CA HIS A 174 -6.34 -8.28 7.86
C HIS A 174 -7.26 -7.08 8.10
N LEU A 175 -7.88 -6.56 7.04
CA LEU A 175 -8.82 -5.44 7.10
C LEU A 175 -9.99 -5.70 8.04
N THR A 176 -10.58 -6.89 7.97
CA THR A 176 -11.71 -7.29 8.83
C THR A 176 -11.30 -7.26 10.31
N GLU A 177 -10.12 -7.77 10.64
CA GLU A 177 -9.59 -7.78 12.01
C GLU A 177 -9.20 -6.40 12.51
N MET A 178 -8.63 -5.55 11.65
CA MET A 178 -8.30 -4.17 11.98
C MET A 178 -9.54 -3.33 12.22
N ASP A 179 -10.59 -3.50 11.42
CA ASP A 179 -11.84 -2.78 11.60
C ASP A 179 -12.53 -3.15 12.91
N ALA A 180 -12.59 -4.44 13.23
CA ALA A 180 -13.10 -4.88 14.52
C ALA A 180 -12.28 -4.28 15.69
N THR A 181 -10.95 -4.34 15.59
CA THR A 181 -10.05 -3.83 16.64
C THR A 181 -10.14 -2.32 16.80
N LEU A 182 -10.21 -1.57 15.69
CA LEU A 182 -10.34 -0.11 15.72
C LEU A 182 -11.70 0.32 16.25
N SER A 183 -12.79 -0.35 15.85
CA SER A 183 -14.14 -0.08 16.35
C SER A 183 -14.22 -0.26 17.88
N ASP A 184 -13.46 -1.20 18.43
CA ASP A 184 -13.42 -1.43 19.89
C ASP A 184 -12.53 -0.41 20.62
N LEU A 185 -11.43 0.03 20.01
CA LEU A 185 -10.40 0.85 20.68
C LEU A 185 -10.57 2.37 20.50
N ASP A 186 -11.17 2.82 19.39
CA ASP A 186 -11.33 4.24 19.10
C ASP A 186 -12.81 4.59 18.85
N PRO A 187 -13.47 5.28 19.80
CA PRO A 187 -14.84 5.76 19.62
C PRO A 187 -15.06 6.65 18.39
N ASN A 188 -13.99 7.25 17.84
CA ASN A 188 -14.05 8.10 16.66
C ASN A 188 -13.61 7.36 15.38
N PHE A 189 -13.52 6.03 15.42
CA PHE A 189 -13.01 5.19 14.34
C PHE A 189 -13.56 5.55 12.95
N GLU A 190 -14.88 5.66 12.81
CA GLU A 190 -15.51 5.93 11.51
C GLU A 190 -15.09 7.30 10.94
N VAL A 191 -15.09 8.33 11.79
CA VAL A 191 -14.73 9.69 11.39
C VAL A 191 -13.25 9.76 11.03
N ARG A 192 -12.37 9.23 11.87
CA ARG A 192 -10.92 9.21 11.59
C ARG A 192 -10.58 8.39 10.36
N SER A 193 -11.23 7.24 10.17
CA SER A 193 -11.04 6.40 8.98
C SER A 193 -11.41 7.16 7.71
N ALA A 194 -12.51 7.90 7.71
CA ALA A 194 -12.88 8.75 6.58
C ALA A 194 -11.82 9.83 6.30
N GLU A 195 -11.36 10.54 7.34
CA GLU A 195 -10.33 11.58 7.21
C GLU A 195 -8.99 11.02 6.69
N PHE A 196 -8.56 9.88 7.23
CA PHE A 196 -7.30 9.24 6.80
C PHE A 196 -7.40 8.69 5.39
N ARG A 197 -8.57 8.21 4.96
CA ARG A 197 -8.79 7.77 3.58
C ARG A 197 -8.67 8.93 2.58
N GLU A 198 -9.18 10.11 2.94
CA GLU A 198 -8.96 11.30 2.11
C GLU A 198 -7.48 11.67 2.00
N LYS A 199 -6.73 11.57 3.10
CA LYS A 199 -5.28 11.84 3.12
C LYS A 199 -4.47 10.80 2.36
N GLU A 200 -4.80 9.52 2.54
CA GLU A 200 -4.26 8.41 1.76
C GLU A 200 -4.44 8.68 0.27
N ALA A 201 -5.64 9.06 -0.16
CA ALA A 201 -5.93 9.32 -1.58
C ALA A 201 -5.08 10.47 -2.14
N GLU A 202 -4.83 11.54 -1.37
CA GLU A 202 -3.92 12.62 -1.77
C GLU A 202 -2.47 12.16 -1.92
N PHE A 203 -2.00 11.27 -1.04
CA PHE A 203 -0.63 10.75 -1.11
C PHE A 203 -0.48 9.71 -2.21
N PHE A 204 -1.46 8.82 -2.38
CA PHE A 204 -1.52 7.86 -3.48
C PHE A 204 -1.58 8.57 -4.83
N HIS A 205 -2.38 9.63 -4.98
CA HIS A 205 -2.39 10.43 -6.21
C HIS A 205 -0.98 10.91 -6.59
N LYS A 206 -0.20 11.41 -5.62
CA LYS A 206 1.18 11.86 -5.90
C LYS A 206 2.07 10.70 -6.32
N TYR A 207 1.95 9.54 -5.67
CA TYR A 207 2.68 8.33 -6.05
C TYR A 207 2.31 7.87 -7.45
N PHE A 208 1.02 7.75 -7.73
CA PHE A 208 0.46 7.34 -9.01
C PHE A 208 0.91 8.26 -10.17
N ARG A 209 0.90 9.58 -9.97
CA ARG A 209 1.40 10.53 -10.97
C ARG A 209 2.90 10.37 -11.22
N ASN A 210 3.69 9.96 -10.24
CA ASN A 210 5.11 9.66 -10.46
C ASN A 210 5.30 8.33 -11.22
N LEU A 211 4.51 7.29 -10.90
CA LEU A 211 4.48 6.05 -11.70
C LEU A 211 4.18 6.35 -13.18
N GLN A 212 3.12 7.11 -13.45
CA GLN A 212 2.75 7.53 -14.81
C GLN A 212 3.88 8.24 -15.54
N LYS A 213 4.56 9.18 -14.88
CA LYS A 213 5.68 9.93 -15.47
C LYS A 213 6.87 9.03 -15.80
N GLU A 214 7.15 8.02 -14.99
CA GLU A 214 8.26 7.09 -15.26
C GLU A 214 7.92 6.14 -16.40
N ILE A 215 6.69 5.63 -16.47
CA ILE A 215 6.23 4.78 -17.57
C ILE A 215 6.25 5.56 -18.89
N LEU A 216 5.77 6.81 -18.92
CA LEU A 216 5.80 7.65 -20.13
C LEU A 216 7.21 8.00 -20.62
N LYS A 217 8.24 7.87 -19.78
CA LYS A 217 9.64 8.05 -20.19
C LYS A 217 10.28 6.75 -20.69
N ALA A 218 9.70 5.61 -20.35
CA ALA A 218 10.20 4.29 -20.69
C ALA A 218 9.58 3.72 -21.98
N VAL A 219 8.44 4.29 -22.42
CA VAL A 219 7.80 4.08 -23.74
C VAL A 219 8.40 5.05 -24.74
#